data_AF-A0A6N3J649-F1
#
_entry.id   AF-A0A6N3J649-F1
#
_cell.length_a   1.000
_cell.length_b   1.000
_cell.length_c   1.000
_cell.angle_alpha   90.00
_cell.angle_beta   90.00
_cell.angle_gamma   90.00
#
_symmetry.space_group_name_H-M   'P 1'
#
loop_
_entity.id
_entity.type
_entity.pdbx_description
1 polymer ?
#
loop_
_entity_poly.entity_id
_entity_poly.type
_entity_poly.pdbx_seq_one_letter_code
_entity_poly.pdbx_strand_id
1 'polypeptide(L)'
;MALAIKHLPDDAPDFYSAIVAPTSVDTAASQVVQEAVNDAELFVPKAVTAAELRAQGFLREREQPQMWHCRGGESDIEKIEKHMSVIPAEFKHSVSIEYERLFAIGGRLGRKQANQFLVRQSKRFRGVAV
;
A
#
# COMPACT_ATOMS: atom_id res chain seq x y z
N MET A 1 -34.27 11.53 39.29
CA MET A 1 -35.52 11.72 38.53
C MET A 1 -35.54 10.69 37.42
N ALA A 2 -36.49 9.76 37.45
CA ALA A 2 -36.64 8.70 36.46
C ALA A 2 -37.34 9.23 35.20
N LEU A 3 -36.74 9.03 34.02
CA LEU A 3 -37.35 9.38 32.74
C LEU A 3 -38.35 8.27 32.36
N ALA A 4 -39.64 8.61 32.39
CA ALA A 4 -40.73 7.74 31.97
C ALA A 4 -40.70 7.53 30.44
N ILE A 5 -40.40 6.31 30.01
CA ILE A 5 -40.43 5.91 28.60
C ILE A 5 -41.90 5.67 28.23
N LYS A 6 -42.46 6.51 27.36
CA LYS A 6 -43.80 6.29 26.79
C LYS A 6 -43.74 5.15 25.77
N HIS A 7 -44.56 4.12 25.96
CA HIS A 7 -44.71 3.02 24.99
C HIS A 7 -45.34 3.55 23.68
N LEU A 8 -44.78 3.16 22.54
CA LEU A 8 -45.36 3.40 21.22
C LEU A 8 -46.59 2.48 20.98
N PRO A 9 -47.58 2.91 20.19
CA PRO A 9 -48.75 2.10 19.82
C PRO A 9 -48.41 0.99 18.82
N ASP A 10 -49.11 -0.15 18.94
CA ASP A 10 -48.81 -1.43 18.28
C ASP A 10 -48.94 -1.43 16.74
N ASP A 11 -49.51 -0.38 16.14
CA ASP A 11 -49.82 -0.31 14.70
C ASP A 11 -48.98 0.76 13.96
N ALA A 12 -47.82 1.11 14.51
CA ALA A 12 -46.84 1.94 13.79
C ALA A 12 -46.10 1.06 12.76
N PRO A 13 -46.05 1.44 11.47
CA PRO A 13 -45.27 0.70 10.49
C PRO A 13 -43.80 0.71 10.93
N ASP A 14 -43.27 -0.48 11.13
CA ASP A 14 -42.03 -0.71 11.88
C ASP A 14 -40.80 -0.36 11.02
N PHE A 15 -40.61 0.93 10.76
CA PHE A 15 -39.60 1.48 9.85
C PHE A 15 -38.15 1.15 10.27
N TYR A 16 -37.96 0.78 11.54
CA TYR A 16 -36.64 0.57 12.16
C TYR A 16 -36.42 -0.85 12.69
N SER A 17 -37.28 -1.81 12.35
CA SER A 17 -37.09 -3.23 12.68
C SER A 17 -35.83 -3.83 12.05
N ALA A 18 -35.30 -3.23 10.99
CA ALA A 18 -34.03 -3.62 10.37
C ALA A 18 -32.77 -3.04 11.08
N ILE A 19 -32.93 -2.11 12.03
CA ILE A 19 -31.83 -1.29 12.55
C ILE A 19 -31.48 -1.58 14.02
N VAL A 20 -32.28 -2.36 14.75
CA VAL A 20 -32.03 -2.71 16.16
C VAL A 20 -31.61 -4.20 16.26
N ALA A 21 -30.44 -4.58 15.72
CA ALA A 21 -29.15 -4.71 16.41
C ALA A 21 -28.84 -6.18 16.82
N PRO A 22 -27.58 -6.59 17.09
CA PRO A 22 -26.33 -5.81 17.19
C PRO A 22 -25.19 -6.36 16.29
N THR A 23 -24.09 -5.70 15.94
CA THR A 23 -23.24 -4.73 16.66
C THR A 23 -22.23 -4.12 15.65
N SER A 24 -21.86 -2.86 15.86
CA SER A 24 -20.72 -2.13 15.25
C SER A 24 -20.67 -1.96 13.73
N VAL A 25 -21.51 -1.08 13.18
CA VAL A 25 -21.14 -0.34 11.97
C VAL A 25 -21.26 1.15 12.31
N ASP A 26 -20.21 1.66 12.93
CA ASP A 26 -20.06 3.10 13.16
C ASP A 26 -20.01 3.80 11.81
N THR A 27 -21.13 4.39 11.43
CA THR A 27 -21.28 5.26 10.26
C THR A 27 -20.66 6.65 10.50
N ALA A 28 -19.63 6.73 11.36
CA ALA A 28 -18.59 7.76 11.31
C ALA A 28 -17.36 7.28 10.51
N ALA A 29 -17.35 6.01 10.10
CA ALA A 29 -16.34 5.35 9.29
C ALA A 29 -16.67 5.38 7.77
N SER A 30 -17.68 6.15 7.33
CA SER A 30 -17.89 6.41 5.89
C SER A 30 -16.88 7.41 5.28
N GLN A 31 -15.90 7.84 6.09
CA GLN A 31 -14.60 8.29 5.64
C GLN A 31 -13.49 7.34 6.10
N VAL A 32 -13.74 6.02 6.11
CA VAL A 32 -12.67 5.03 5.92
C VAL A 32 -12.20 5.23 4.50
N VAL A 33 -11.35 6.24 4.35
CA VAL A 33 -10.09 6.14 3.66
C VAL A 33 -10.11 4.94 2.71
N GLN A 34 -10.64 5.14 1.51
CA GLN A 34 -10.29 4.32 0.34
C GLN A 34 -8.80 4.54 0.02
N GLU A 35 -7.92 4.32 0.99
CA GLU A 35 -6.50 4.11 0.75
C GLU A 35 -6.35 2.63 0.44
N ALA A 36 -6.42 2.35 -0.85
CA ALA A 36 -5.78 1.19 -1.44
C ALA A 36 -6.30 -0.17 -0.96
N VAL A 37 -7.58 -0.45 -1.20
CA VAL A 37 -7.99 -1.82 -1.54
C VAL A 37 -7.54 -2.12 -2.98
N ASN A 38 -6.22 -2.19 -3.17
CA ASN A 38 -5.57 -2.88 -4.28
C ASN A 38 -4.56 -3.86 -3.65
N ASP A 39 -5.06 -4.68 -2.73
CA ASP A 39 -4.41 -5.88 -2.19
C ASP A 39 -4.66 -7.07 -3.12
N ALA A 40 -4.30 -6.97 -4.40
CA ALA A 40 -4.51 -8.08 -5.33
C ALA A 40 -3.38 -9.12 -5.30
N GLU A 41 -2.24 -8.82 -4.65
CA GLU A 41 -1.23 -9.79 -4.24
C GLU A 41 -0.28 -9.04 -3.30
N LEU A 42 -0.18 -9.46 -2.05
CA LEU A 42 0.76 -8.87 -1.10
C LEU A 42 2.17 -9.17 -1.62
N PHE A 43 2.79 -8.23 -2.35
CA PHE A 43 4.12 -8.43 -2.92
C PHE A 43 5.07 -8.93 -1.83
N VAL A 44 5.60 -10.14 -2.02
CA VAL A 44 6.62 -10.73 -1.17
C VAL A 44 7.95 -10.51 -1.87
N PRO A 45 8.85 -9.67 -1.30
CA PRO A 45 10.19 -9.51 -1.84
C PRO A 45 10.86 -10.87 -1.96
N LYS A 46 11.40 -11.17 -3.13
CA LYS A 46 12.15 -12.40 -3.38
C LYS A 46 13.63 -12.08 -3.33
N ALA A 47 14.38 -12.85 -2.55
CA ALA A 47 15.83 -12.86 -2.63
C ALA A 47 16.20 -13.47 -3.98
N VAL A 48 16.93 -12.72 -4.81
CA VAL A 48 17.34 -13.20 -6.13
C VAL A 48 18.86 -13.14 -6.21
N THR A 49 19.47 -14.25 -6.61
CA THR A 49 20.91 -14.32 -6.81
C THR A 49 21.31 -13.88 -8.22
N ALA A 50 22.55 -13.42 -8.40
CA ALA A 50 23.11 -13.10 -9.71
C ALA A 50 22.97 -14.25 -10.73
N ALA A 51 23.04 -15.51 -10.27
CA ALA A 51 22.89 -16.68 -11.13
C ALA A 51 21.46 -16.82 -11.67
N GLU A 52 20.46 -16.64 -10.81
CA GLU A 52 19.05 -16.68 -11.20
C GLU A 52 18.70 -15.54 -12.17
N LEU A 53 19.26 -14.35 -11.97
CA LEU A 53 19.07 -13.24 -12.89
C LEU A 53 19.67 -13.48 -14.27
N ARG A 54 20.88 -14.03 -14.33
CA ARG A 54 21.49 -14.40 -15.61
C ARG A 54 20.66 -15.46 -16.34
N ALA A 55 20.09 -16.42 -15.60
CA ALA A 55 19.18 -17.42 -16.17
C ALA A 55 17.90 -16.80 -16.75
N GLN A 56 17.43 -15.68 -16.18
CA GLN A 56 16.29 -14.90 -16.70
C GLN A 56 16.66 -13.92 -17.83
N GLY A 57 17.94 -13.87 -18.24
CA GLY A 57 18.43 -12.97 -19.29
C GLY A 57 18.80 -11.57 -18.81
N PHE A 58 18.81 -11.31 -17.50
CA PHE A 58 19.31 -10.04 -16.96
C PHE A 58 20.84 -10.05 -16.89
N LEU A 59 21.45 -8.99 -17.43
CA LEU A 59 22.91 -8.82 -17.43
C LEU A 59 23.50 -8.53 -16.05
N ARG A 60 22.72 -7.90 -15.15
CA ARG A 60 23.14 -7.51 -13.80
C ARG A 60 21.96 -7.39 -12.83
N GLU A 61 22.26 -7.53 -11.55
CA GLU A 61 21.38 -7.15 -10.46
C GLU A 61 21.03 -5.66 -10.57
N ARG A 62 19.76 -5.32 -10.31
CA ARG A 62 19.29 -3.94 -10.30
C ARG A 62 19.16 -3.53 -8.85
N GLU A 63 20.10 -2.72 -8.38
CA GLU A 63 20.04 -2.21 -7.00
C GLU A 63 19.09 -1.03 -6.86
N GLN A 64 18.76 -0.36 -7.97
CA GLN A 64 17.87 0.79 -7.99
C GLN A 64 16.91 0.72 -9.19
N PRO A 65 15.70 1.29 -9.04
CA PRO A 65 14.81 1.56 -10.18
C PRO A 65 15.46 2.47 -11.23
N GLN A 66 15.23 2.18 -12.50
CA GLN A 66 15.68 2.96 -13.65
C GLN A 66 14.68 4.03 -14.09
N MET A 67 13.42 3.89 -13.67
CA MET A 67 12.36 4.85 -13.96
C MET A 67 12.05 5.63 -12.69
N TRP A 68 12.12 6.95 -12.77
CA TRP A 68 11.71 7.85 -11.69
C TRP A 68 11.16 9.16 -12.26
N HIS A 69 10.52 9.95 -11.41
CA HIS A 69 9.95 11.23 -11.80
C HIS A 69 10.92 12.38 -11.47
N CYS A 70 11.01 13.36 -12.37
CA CYS A 70 11.67 14.64 -12.11
C CYS A 70 10.67 15.77 -12.36
N ARG A 71 10.47 16.67 -11.38
CA ARG A 71 9.61 17.85 -11.54
C ARG A 71 10.30 19.09 -10.99
N GLY A 72 10.40 20.13 -11.81
CA GLY A 72 10.90 21.44 -11.37
C GLY A 72 12.35 21.44 -10.89
N GLY A 73 13.18 20.51 -11.38
CA GLY A 73 14.58 20.36 -10.97
C GLY A 73 14.81 19.41 -9.79
N GLU A 74 13.75 18.99 -9.11
CA GLU A 74 13.83 17.96 -8.06
C GLU A 74 13.60 16.58 -8.67
N SER A 75 14.58 15.70 -8.51
CA SER A 75 14.48 14.30 -8.90
C SER A 75 14.04 13.47 -7.71
N ASP A 76 13.08 12.56 -7.91
CA ASP A 76 12.70 11.58 -6.89
C ASP A 76 13.84 10.59 -6.56
N ILE A 77 14.97 10.63 -7.28
CA ILE A 77 16.08 9.68 -7.13
C ILE A 77 16.65 9.65 -5.71
N GLU A 78 16.90 10.79 -5.08
CA GLU A 78 17.46 10.84 -3.71
C GLU A 78 16.52 10.16 -2.70
N LYS A 79 15.21 10.33 -2.90
CA LYS A 79 14.19 9.69 -2.07
C LYS A 79 14.17 8.19 -2.30
N ILE A 80 14.28 7.76 -3.55
CA ILE A 80 14.34 6.34 -3.91
C ILE A 80 15.58 5.71 -3.29
N GLU A 81 16.76 6.33 -3.42
CA GLU A 81 18.01 5.86 -2.83
C GLU A 81 17.92 5.71 -1.32
N LYS A 82 17.33 6.69 -0.63
CA LYS A 82 17.10 6.64 0.82
C LYS A 82 16.23 5.45 1.25
N HIS A 83 15.23 5.09 0.46
CA HIS A 83 14.37 3.95 0.78
C HIS A 83 14.97 2.61 0.36
N MET A 84 15.74 2.58 -0.74
CA MET A 84 16.43 1.38 -1.21
C MET A 84 17.65 1.02 -0.35
N SER A 85 18.27 1.99 0.33
CA SER A 85 19.47 1.74 1.16
C SER A 85 19.21 0.85 2.37
N VAL A 86 17.97 0.83 2.89
CA VAL A 86 17.58 -0.03 4.02
C VAL A 86 17.15 -1.43 3.59
N ILE A 87 17.04 -1.68 2.29
CA ILE A 87 16.62 -2.97 1.74
C ILE A 87 17.88 -3.81 1.48
N PRO A 88 17.97 -5.07 1.96
CA PRO A 88 19.13 -5.92 1.71
C PRO A 88 19.32 -6.17 0.20
N ALA A 89 20.58 -6.29 -0.23
CA ALA A 89 20.96 -6.35 -1.65
C ALA A 89 20.18 -7.41 -2.44
N GLU A 90 20.00 -8.59 -1.84
CA GLU A 90 19.31 -9.75 -2.44
C GLU A 90 17.85 -9.44 -2.83
N PHE A 91 17.19 -8.51 -2.12
CA PHE A 91 15.80 -8.14 -2.37
C PHE A 91 15.66 -6.92 -3.29
N LYS A 92 16.71 -6.11 -3.44
CA LYS A 92 16.64 -4.83 -4.18
C LYS A 92 16.19 -5.02 -5.63
N HIS A 93 16.61 -6.09 -6.28
CA HIS A 93 16.21 -6.35 -7.67
C HIS A 93 14.70 -6.55 -7.81
N SER A 94 14.11 -7.42 -6.99
CA SER A 94 12.65 -7.67 -7.02
C SER A 94 11.85 -6.41 -6.70
N VAL A 95 12.28 -5.64 -5.70
CA VAL A 95 11.64 -4.38 -5.31
C VAL A 95 11.76 -3.34 -6.42
N SER A 96 12.90 -3.26 -7.10
CA SER A 96 13.12 -2.31 -8.20
C SER A 96 12.19 -2.59 -9.38
N ILE A 97 12.05 -3.86 -9.78
CA ILE A 97 11.16 -4.25 -10.88
C ILE A 97 9.71 -3.92 -10.55
N GLU A 98 9.24 -4.24 -9.33
CA GLU A 98 7.84 -3.98 -8.98
C GLU A 98 7.56 -2.48 -8.86
N TYR A 99 8.54 -1.69 -8.37
CA TYR A 99 8.44 -0.24 -8.40
C TYR A 99 8.26 0.28 -9.83
N GLU A 100 9.11 -0.17 -10.78
CA GLU A 100 9.02 0.22 -12.18
C GLU A 100 7.69 -0.22 -12.80
N ARG A 101 7.19 -1.41 -12.47
CA ARG A 101 5.88 -1.91 -12.92
C ARG A 101 4.74 -0.97 -12.50
N LEU A 102 4.72 -0.57 -11.23
CA LEU A 102 3.73 0.37 -10.69
C LEU A 102 3.90 1.78 -11.29
N PHE A 103 5.14 2.20 -11.51
CA PHE A 103 5.46 3.49 -12.10
C PHE A 103 5.03 3.56 -13.57
N ALA A 104 5.16 2.46 -14.32
CA ALA A 104 4.81 2.34 -15.74
C ALA A 104 3.30 2.47 -16.01
N ILE A 105 2.44 2.27 -14.99
CA ILE A 105 1.01 2.64 -15.06
C ILE A 105 0.84 4.12 -15.41
N GLY A 106 1.83 4.95 -15.04
CA GLY A 106 1.93 6.33 -15.45
C GLY A 106 1.01 7.27 -14.68
N GLY A 107 1.06 8.54 -15.09
CA GLY A 107 0.23 9.60 -14.49
C GLY A 107 0.54 9.88 -13.01
N ARG A 108 -0.35 10.61 -12.35
CA ARG A 108 -0.22 10.93 -10.91
C ARG A 108 -0.44 9.70 -10.02
N LEU A 109 -1.34 8.81 -10.41
CA LEU A 109 -1.73 7.64 -9.63
C LEU A 109 -0.63 6.58 -9.58
N GLY A 110 -0.05 6.20 -10.74
CA GLY A 110 1.05 5.23 -10.79
C GLY A 110 2.26 5.70 -9.99
N ARG A 111 2.62 6.98 -10.11
CA ARG A 111 3.67 7.61 -9.28
C ARG A 111 3.38 7.52 -7.78
N LYS A 112 2.15 7.87 -7.36
CA LYS A 112 1.75 7.79 -5.94
C LYS A 112 1.85 6.34 -5.44
N GLN A 113 1.34 5.38 -6.21
CA GLN A 113 1.36 3.96 -5.86
C GLN A 113 2.78 3.41 -5.76
N ALA A 114 3.64 3.68 -6.73
CA ALA A 114 5.04 3.26 -6.72
C ALA A 114 5.79 3.81 -5.49
N ASN A 115 5.62 5.10 -5.19
CA ASN A 115 6.23 5.72 -4.02
C ASN A 115 5.66 5.16 -2.70
N GLN A 116 4.35 4.91 -2.60
CA GLN A 116 3.76 4.27 -1.43
C GLN A 116 4.23 2.83 -1.24
N PHE A 117 4.39 2.08 -2.34
CA PHE A 117 4.97 0.73 -2.32
C PHE A 117 6.39 0.75 -1.77
N LEU A 118 7.25 1.62 -2.29
CA LEU A 118 8.65 1.70 -1.85
C LEU A 118 8.77 2.06 -0.37
N VAL A 119 7.96 3.01 0.10
CA VAL A 119 7.90 3.37 1.53
C VAL A 119 7.48 2.15 2.37
N ARG A 120 6.45 1.39 1.95
CA ARG A 120 6.01 0.17 2.65
C ARG A 120 7.12 -0.88 2.73
N GLN A 121 7.82 -1.15 1.62
CA GLN A 121 8.92 -2.11 1.62
C GLN A 121 10.08 -1.65 2.51
N SER A 122 10.48 -0.38 2.42
CA SER A 122 11.55 0.15 3.28
C SER A 122 11.20 0.03 4.78
N LYS A 123 9.93 0.24 5.17
CA LYS A 123 9.48 0.04 6.55
C LYS A 123 9.56 -1.42 7.00
N ARG A 124 9.28 -2.36 6.10
CA ARG A 124 9.34 -3.81 6.38
C ARG A 124 10.77 -4.27 6.72
N PHE A 125 11.78 -3.69 6.09
CA PHE A 125 13.19 -4.00 6.34
C PHE A 125 13.83 -3.09 7.40
N ARG A 126 13.19 -1.97 7.75
CA ARG A 126 13.69 -1.07 8.80
C ARG A 126 13.58 -1.74 10.17
N GLY A 127 14.73 -2.01 10.79
CA GLY A 127 14.79 -2.69 12.09
C GLY A 127 14.94 -4.21 11.98
N VAL A 128 14.94 -4.76 10.76
CA VAL A 128 15.50 -6.10 10.51
C VAL A 128 17.01 -5.90 10.49
N ALA A 129 17.67 -6.22 11.60
CA ALA A 129 19.12 -6.17 11.69
C ALA A 129 19.71 -7.06 10.58
N VAL A 130 20.47 -6.44 9.67
CA VAL A 130 21.35 -7.12 8.71
C VAL A 130 22.67 -7.41 9.40
#